data_AF-A0A3N5ZG14-F1
#
_entry.id   AF-A0A3N5ZG14-F1
#
_cell.length_a   1.000
_cell.length_b   1.000
_cell.length_c   1.000
_cell.angle_alpha   90.00
_cell.angle_beta   90.00
_cell.angle_gamma   90.00
#
_symmetry.space_group_name_H-M   'P 1'
#
loop_
_entity.id
_entity.type
_entity.pdbx_description
1 polymer ?
#
loop_
_entity_poly.entity_id
_entity_poly.type
_entity_poly.pdbx_seq_one_letter_code
_entity_poly.pdbx_strand_id
1 'polypeptide(L)'
;MLSRRRSILAVLTVTLVVPAATGSAQPVAAEQQQERIAAAFVIALGRTSTAVETEQWAKHGGLSVADLIARHREGLQADANARRAVVSKAGQDAFGTKPSDEATAKLSGVGTYTDLMKRHIAWLAEHPADYEQVMHRAYRLLLQRDAYSVEIDYWKRQPTLSFALLVGCIEDWARRNRPGLMATTGVASVSVNSPYLVTVRLSPAVAREARAAAG
;
A
#
# COMPACT_ATOMS: atom_id res chain seq x y z
N MET A 1 -75.02 -19.98 56.60
CA MET A 1 -74.76 -19.98 55.15
C MET A 1 -73.61 -19.03 54.87
N LEU A 2 -72.50 -19.57 54.34
CA LEU A 2 -71.21 -18.91 54.19
C LEU A 2 -71.18 -17.93 53.00
N SER A 3 -70.63 -16.73 53.23
CA SER A 3 -70.22 -15.79 52.17
C SER A 3 -68.68 -15.69 52.18
N ARG A 4 -68.02 -16.30 51.19
CA ARG A 4 -66.57 -16.14 50.92
C ARG A 4 -66.40 -15.27 49.68
N ARG A 5 -65.94 -14.04 49.88
CA ARG A 5 -65.48 -13.15 48.81
C ARG A 5 -64.17 -13.68 48.23
N ARG A 6 -64.12 -13.90 46.91
CA ARG A 6 -62.91 -14.25 46.16
C ARG A 6 -62.28 -12.97 45.60
N SER A 7 -61.07 -12.67 46.04
CA SER A 7 -60.20 -11.63 45.46
C SER A 7 -59.65 -12.12 44.12
N ILE A 8 -59.87 -11.37 43.04
CA ILE A 8 -59.26 -11.61 41.74
C ILE A 8 -57.98 -10.78 41.67
N LEU A 9 -56.84 -11.49 41.61
CA LEU A 9 -55.51 -10.92 41.43
C LEU A 9 -55.29 -10.71 39.92
N ALA A 10 -55.17 -9.46 39.47
CA ALA A 10 -54.82 -9.13 38.09
C ALA A 10 -53.30 -9.17 37.92
N VAL A 11 -52.80 -10.08 37.08
CA VAL A 11 -51.39 -10.18 36.70
C VAL A 11 -51.13 -9.21 35.54
N LEU A 12 -50.45 -8.10 35.85
CA LEU A 12 -49.97 -7.12 34.87
C LEU A 12 -48.69 -7.68 34.21
N THR A 13 -48.79 -8.10 32.95
CA THR A 13 -47.65 -8.62 32.19
C THR A 13 -46.98 -7.45 31.46
N VAL A 14 -45.85 -6.96 31.99
CA VAL A 14 -45.02 -5.93 31.35
C VAL A 14 -44.15 -6.62 30.29
N THR A 15 -44.47 -6.40 29.02
CA THR A 15 -43.65 -6.87 27.89
C THR A 15 -42.54 -5.85 27.64
N LEU A 16 -41.31 -6.18 28.07
CA LEU A 16 -40.11 -5.43 27.70
C LEU A 16 -39.81 -5.69 26.21
N VAL A 17 -40.13 -4.71 25.37
CA VAL A 17 -39.65 -4.64 23.99
C VAL A 17 -38.18 -4.28 24.03
N VAL A 18 -37.31 -5.28 23.89
CA VAL A 18 -35.87 -5.06 23.66
C VAL A 18 -35.73 -4.58 22.21
N PRO A 19 -35.22 -3.36 21.95
CA PRO A 19 -34.87 -2.97 20.59
C PRO A 19 -33.74 -3.86 20.11
N ALA A 20 -34.01 -4.70 19.11
CA ALA A 20 -32.98 -5.42 18.39
C ALA A 20 -32.01 -4.40 17.79
N ALA A 21 -30.79 -4.34 18.34
CA ALA A 21 -29.70 -3.61 17.73
C ALA A 21 -29.47 -4.17 16.33
N THR A 22 -29.87 -3.41 15.32
CA THR A 22 -29.48 -3.61 13.93
C THR A 22 -28.00 -3.27 13.79
N GLY A 23 -27.15 -4.17 14.28
CA GLY A 23 -25.76 -4.23 13.85
C GLY A 23 -25.74 -4.58 12.37
N SER A 24 -25.66 -3.57 11.51
CA SER A 24 -25.45 -3.75 10.08
C SER A 24 -24.09 -4.40 9.86
N ALA A 25 -24.07 -5.74 9.83
CA ALA A 25 -22.95 -6.48 9.27
C ALA A 25 -22.84 -6.06 7.80
N GLN A 26 -21.82 -5.27 7.47
CA GLN A 26 -21.45 -5.13 6.06
C GLN A 26 -21.23 -6.54 5.51
N PRO A 27 -21.83 -6.89 4.37
CA PRO A 27 -21.60 -8.21 3.80
C PRO A 27 -20.11 -8.33 3.51
N VAL A 28 -19.47 -9.42 3.96
CA VAL A 28 -18.03 -9.73 3.77
C VAL A 28 -17.57 -9.48 2.32
N ALA A 29 -18.47 -9.68 1.35
CA ALA A 29 -18.24 -9.40 -0.05
C ALA A 29 -17.95 -7.91 -0.37
N ALA A 30 -18.62 -6.98 0.31
CA ALA A 30 -18.41 -5.54 0.12
C ALA A 30 -17.07 -5.09 0.72
N GLU A 31 -16.70 -5.60 1.90
CA GLU A 31 -15.40 -5.33 2.52
C GLU A 31 -14.25 -5.87 1.64
N GLN A 32 -14.36 -7.12 1.19
CA GLN A 32 -13.37 -7.70 0.26
C GLN A 32 -13.29 -6.90 -1.04
N GLN A 33 -14.40 -6.36 -1.55
CA GLN A 33 -14.35 -5.54 -2.76
C GLN A 33 -13.60 -4.23 -2.54
N GLN A 34 -13.77 -3.59 -1.39
CA GLN A 34 -12.98 -2.40 -1.02
C GLN A 34 -11.49 -2.73 -0.94
N GLU A 35 -11.12 -3.86 -0.35
CA GLU A 35 -9.74 -4.34 -0.31
C GLU A 35 -9.17 -4.57 -1.71
N ARG A 36 -9.93 -5.18 -2.63
CA ARG A 36 -9.52 -5.40 -4.02
C ARG A 36 -9.27 -4.08 -4.75
N ILE A 37 -10.15 -3.11 -4.58
CA ILE A 37 -10.01 -1.76 -5.15
C ILE A 37 -8.74 -1.10 -4.59
N ALA A 38 -8.55 -1.10 -3.27
CA ALA A 38 -7.37 -0.52 -2.64
C ALA A 38 -6.06 -1.18 -3.14
N ALA A 39 -6.04 -2.51 -3.25
CA ALA A 39 -4.89 -3.25 -3.79
C ALA A 39 -4.60 -2.88 -5.24
N ALA A 40 -5.63 -2.81 -6.09
CA ALA A 40 -5.49 -2.45 -7.49
C ALA A 40 -4.95 -1.03 -7.68
N PHE A 41 -5.38 -0.06 -6.87
CA PHE A 41 -4.85 1.30 -6.89
C PHE A 41 -3.35 1.36 -6.52
N VAL A 42 -2.94 0.62 -5.50
CA VAL A 42 -1.52 0.57 -5.10
C VAL A 42 -0.67 -0.10 -6.17
N ILE A 43 -1.11 -1.23 -6.74
CA ILE A 43 -0.37 -1.96 -7.77
C ILE A 43 -0.33 -1.17 -9.08
N ALA A 44 -1.47 -0.64 -9.51
CA ALA A 44 -1.59 0.00 -10.81
C ALA A 44 -1.05 1.43 -10.83
N LEU A 45 -1.27 2.19 -9.76
CA LEU A 45 -1.03 3.64 -9.69
C LEU A 45 -0.03 4.06 -8.60
N GLY A 46 0.38 3.14 -7.72
CA GLY A 46 1.32 3.40 -6.63
C GLY A 46 0.73 4.15 -5.44
N ARG A 47 -0.57 4.47 -5.42
CA ARG A 47 -1.22 5.28 -4.37
C ARG A 47 -2.45 4.58 -3.83
N THR A 48 -2.95 5.03 -2.68
CA THR A 48 -4.28 4.63 -2.20
C THR A 48 -5.39 5.31 -3.02
N SER A 49 -6.54 4.65 -3.11
CA SER A 49 -7.76 5.26 -3.60
C SER A 49 -8.29 6.28 -2.60
N THR A 50 -8.93 7.32 -3.11
CA THR A 50 -9.77 8.22 -2.29
C THR A 50 -11.11 7.57 -2.00
N ALA A 51 -11.87 8.12 -1.04
CA ALA A 51 -13.22 7.63 -0.73
C ALA A 51 -14.14 7.69 -1.97
N VAL A 52 -14.09 8.81 -2.71
CA VAL A 52 -14.88 9.02 -3.94
C VAL A 52 -14.53 7.99 -5.02
N GLU A 53 -13.23 7.75 -5.24
CA GLU A 53 -12.80 6.72 -6.19
C GLU A 53 -13.26 5.33 -5.75
N THR A 54 -13.12 5.00 -4.46
CA THR A 54 -13.55 3.70 -3.93
C THR A 54 -15.05 3.47 -4.16
N GLU A 55 -15.88 4.47 -3.89
CA GLU A 55 -17.33 4.41 -4.15
C GLU A 55 -17.66 4.28 -5.64
N GLN A 56 -16.94 5.01 -6.51
CA GLN A 56 -17.12 4.91 -7.96
C GLN A 56 -16.77 3.52 -8.47
N TRP A 57 -15.64 2.97 -8.04
CA TRP A 57 -15.16 1.67 -8.48
C TRP A 57 -16.01 0.52 -7.92
N ALA A 58 -16.58 0.67 -6.73
CA ALA A 58 -17.51 -0.29 -6.16
C ALA A 58 -18.77 -0.49 -7.02
N LYS A 59 -19.18 0.51 -7.82
CA LYS A 59 -20.33 0.42 -8.74
C LYS A 59 -20.08 -0.54 -9.91
N HIS A 60 -18.83 -0.89 -10.21
CA HIS A 60 -18.49 -1.83 -11.28
C HIS A 60 -18.69 -3.30 -10.89
N GLY A 61 -19.17 -3.59 -9.67
CA GLY A 61 -19.43 -4.94 -9.20
C GLY A 61 -18.21 -5.62 -8.59
N GLY A 62 -18.33 -6.93 -8.34
CA GLY A 62 -17.32 -7.76 -7.67
C GLY A 62 -16.14 -8.16 -8.56
N LEU A 63 -15.47 -7.18 -9.18
CA LEU A 63 -14.31 -7.42 -10.06
C LEU A 63 -13.11 -7.94 -9.28
N SER A 64 -12.32 -8.81 -9.93
CA SER A 64 -11.04 -9.26 -9.39
C SER A 64 -9.99 -8.14 -9.39
N VAL A 65 -8.93 -8.27 -8.59
CA VAL A 65 -7.77 -7.36 -8.59
C VAL A 65 -7.13 -7.29 -9.99
N ALA A 66 -7.07 -8.41 -10.71
CA ALA A 66 -6.53 -8.45 -12.07
C ALA A 66 -7.38 -7.63 -13.04
N ASP A 67 -8.71 -7.75 -12.97
CA ASP A 67 -9.64 -6.98 -13.81
C ASP A 67 -9.56 -5.48 -13.51
N LEU A 68 -9.45 -5.13 -12.22
CA LEU A 68 -9.30 -3.75 -11.77
C LEU A 68 -7.97 -3.16 -12.28
N ILE A 69 -6.87 -3.91 -12.22
CA ILE A 69 -5.58 -3.48 -12.77
C ILE A 69 -5.65 -3.31 -14.29
N ALA A 70 -6.31 -4.22 -15.01
CA ALA A 70 -6.50 -4.11 -16.45
C ALA A 70 -7.23 -2.82 -16.84
N ARG A 71 -8.30 -2.48 -16.11
CA ARG A 71 -9.02 -1.21 -16.31
C ARG A 71 -8.17 0.01 -15.98
N HIS A 72 -7.36 -0.03 -14.92
CA HIS A 72 -6.40 1.05 -14.65
C HIS A 72 -5.39 1.20 -15.79
N ARG A 73 -4.91 0.09 -16.37
CA ARG A 73 -4.00 0.12 -17.51
C ARG A 73 -4.64 0.79 -18.73
N GLU A 74 -5.89 0.46 -19.04
CA GLU A 74 -6.66 1.11 -20.11
C GLU A 74 -6.85 2.62 -19.84
N GLY A 75 -7.22 2.97 -18.60
CA GLY A 75 -7.35 4.38 -18.19
C GLY A 75 -6.04 5.15 -18.31
N LEU A 76 -4.91 4.53 -17.94
CA LEU A 76 -3.59 5.12 -18.10
C LEU A 76 -3.20 5.31 -19.58
N GLN A 77 -3.71 4.50 -20.50
CA GLN A 77 -3.49 4.72 -21.94
C GLN A 77 -4.29 5.93 -22.45
N ALA A 78 -5.52 6.09 -21.97
CA ALA A 78 -6.40 7.19 -22.35
C ALA A 78 -6.02 8.55 -21.72
N ASP A 79 -5.41 8.56 -20.52
CA ASP A 79 -5.09 9.79 -19.78
C ASP A 79 -3.58 10.02 -19.64
N ALA A 80 -3.06 10.98 -20.40
CA ALA A 80 -1.65 11.36 -20.38
C ALA A 80 -1.20 11.98 -19.05
N ASN A 81 -2.09 12.67 -18.33
CA ASN A 81 -1.76 13.28 -17.04
C ASN A 81 -1.67 12.21 -15.95
N ALA A 82 -2.62 11.28 -15.90
CA ALA A 82 -2.56 10.14 -15.00
C ALA A 82 -1.29 9.32 -15.23
N ARG A 83 -0.95 9.07 -16.49
CA ARG A 83 0.28 8.36 -16.87
C ARG A 83 1.54 9.09 -16.44
N ARG A 84 1.62 10.41 -16.65
CA ARG A 84 2.72 11.25 -16.18
C ARG A 84 2.88 11.18 -14.66
N ALA A 85 1.76 11.19 -13.92
CA ALA A 85 1.77 11.09 -12.47
C ALA A 85 2.34 9.74 -11.98
N VAL A 86 1.93 8.64 -12.62
CA VAL A 86 2.45 7.29 -12.29
C VAL A 86 3.94 7.17 -12.60
N VAL A 87 4.40 7.66 -13.75
CA VAL A 87 5.83 7.66 -14.12
C VAL A 87 6.64 8.51 -13.14
N SER A 88 6.17 9.72 -12.83
CA SER A 88 6.84 10.61 -11.88
C SER A 88 6.97 9.94 -10.50
N LYS A 89 5.89 9.30 -10.04
CA LYS A 89 5.88 8.59 -8.76
C LYS A 89 6.82 7.39 -8.76
N ALA A 90 6.74 6.53 -9.77
CA ALA A 90 7.62 5.36 -9.88
C ALA A 90 9.10 5.76 -9.92
N GLY A 91 9.45 6.82 -10.65
CA GLY A 91 10.82 7.33 -10.68
C GLY A 91 11.26 7.91 -9.32
N GLN A 92 10.39 8.64 -8.63
CA GLN A 92 10.69 9.14 -7.29
C GLN A 92 10.89 8.00 -6.29
N ASP A 93 10.01 7.00 -6.29
CA ASP A 93 10.08 5.85 -5.39
C ASP A 93 11.25 4.92 -5.72
N ALA A 94 11.68 4.85 -6.99
CA ALA A 94 12.82 4.07 -7.42
C ALA A 94 14.17 4.74 -7.14
N PHE A 95 14.30 6.04 -7.46
CA PHE A 95 15.59 6.73 -7.49
C PHE A 95 15.78 7.80 -6.41
N GLY A 96 14.71 8.20 -5.72
CA GLY A 96 14.72 9.30 -4.75
C GLY A 96 14.76 10.69 -5.39
N THR A 97 14.51 10.78 -6.70
CA THR A 97 14.52 12.03 -7.46
C THR A 97 13.34 12.09 -8.40
N LYS A 98 12.76 13.28 -8.57
CA LYS A 98 11.73 13.49 -9.59
C LYS A 98 12.36 13.32 -10.99
N PRO A 99 11.78 12.48 -11.87
CA PRO A 99 12.25 12.36 -13.25
C PRO A 99 12.17 13.71 -13.98
N SER A 100 13.09 13.95 -14.92
CA SER A 100 12.94 15.09 -15.83
C SER A 100 11.72 14.92 -16.73
N ASP A 101 11.20 16.01 -17.28
CA ASP A 101 10.06 15.96 -18.19
C ASP A 101 10.36 15.12 -19.44
N GLU A 102 11.62 15.17 -19.92
CA GLU A 102 12.10 14.35 -21.04
C GLU A 102 12.13 12.86 -20.70
N ALA A 103 12.66 12.49 -19.53
CA ALA A 103 12.65 11.10 -19.07
C ALA A 103 11.22 10.59 -18.88
N THR A 104 10.34 11.46 -18.39
CA THR A 104 8.92 11.16 -18.23
C THR A 104 8.23 10.92 -19.57
N ALA A 105 8.54 11.71 -20.60
CA ALA A 105 8.01 11.53 -21.95
C ALA A 105 8.46 10.20 -22.58
N LYS A 106 9.74 9.80 -22.41
CA LYS A 106 10.26 8.52 -22.92
C LYS A 106 9.62 7.30 -22.24
N LEU A 107 9.24 7.42 -20.98
CA LEU A 107 8.58 6.36 -20.21
C LEU A 107 7.06 6.35 -20.34
N SER A 108 6.47 7.38 -20.98
CA SER A 108 5.02 7.59 -21.09
C SER A 108 4.28 6.59 -21.98
N GLY A 109 4.91 5.51 -22.47
CA GLY A 109 4.25 4.45 -23.22
C GLY A 109 3.95 3.18 -22.42
N VAL A 110 4.41 3.07 -21.16
CA VAL A 110 4.69 1.74 -20.63
C VAL A 110 4.16 1.54 -19.20
N GLY A 111 3.08 0.76 -19.11
CA GLY A 111 2.75 -0.06 -17.94
C GLY A 111 2.14 0.65 -16.73
N THR A 112 1.83 -0.16 -15.73
CA THR A 112 1.41 0.27 -14.40
C THR A 112 2.59 0.76 -13.55
N TYR A 113 2.31 1.28 -12.36
CA TYR A 113 3.31 1.57 -11.34
C TYR A 113 4.23 0.36 -11.09
N THR A 114 3.68 -0.83 -10.86
CA THR A 114 4.49 -2.05 -10.66
C THR A 114 5.35 -2.40 -11.87
N ASP A 115 4.83 -2.25 -13.10
CA ASP A 115 5.59 -2.49 -14.33
C ASP A 115 6.79 -1.53 -14.47
N LEU A 116 6.62 -0.27 -14.03
CA LEU A 116 7.69 0.73 -13.99
C LEU A 116 8.72 0.42 -12.90
N MET A 117 8.27 0.09 -11.69
CA MET A 117 9.15 -0.25 -10.57
C MET A 117 10.01 -1.48 -10.88
N LYS A 118 9.44 -2.53 -11.50
CA LYS A 118 10.20 -3.71 -11.93
C LYS A 118 11.34 -3.33 -12.89
N ARG A 119 11.06 -2.49 -13.88
CA ARG A 119 12.07 -1.99 -14.82
C ARG A 119 13.13 -1.13 -14.16
N HIS A 120 12.75 -0.25 -13.24
CA HIS A 120 13.72 0.59 -12.54
C HIS A 120 14.61 -0.21 -11.59
N ILE A 121 14.07 -1.22 -10.91
CA ILE A 121 14.87 -2.11 -10.05
C ILE A 121 15.84 -2.94 -10.90
N ALA A 122 15.40 -3.47 -12.05
CA ALA A 122 16.29 -4.16 -12.99
C ALA A 122 17.41 -3.23 -13.50
N TRP A 123 17.07 -1.99 -13.88
CA TRP A 123 18.06 -0.99 -14.26
C TRP A 123 19.10 -0.74 -13.18
N LEU A 124 18.66 -0.54 -11.92
CA LEU A 124 19.57 -0.33 -10.78
C LEU A 124 20.48 -1.53 -10.52
N ALA A 125 20.01 -2.75 -10.79
CA ALA A 125 20.84 -3.96 -10.69
C ALA A 125 21.93 -3.99 -11.77
N GLU A 126 21.63 -3.50 -12.97
CA GLU A 126 22.56 -3.42 -14.11
C GLU A 126 23.52 -2.20 -14.02
N HIS A 127 23.15 -1.16 -13.25
CA HIS A 127 23.88 0.11 -13.15
C HIS A 127 24.31 0.38 -11.69
N PRO A 128 25.36 -0.29 -11.18
CA PRO A 128 25.73 -0.23 -9.78
C PRO A 128 26.14 1.17 -9.29
N ALA A 129 26.68 2.03 -10.18
CA ALA A 129 26.98 3.41 -9.85
C ALA A 129 25.71 4.24 -9.58
N ASP A 130 24.64 4.01 -10.35
CA ASP A 130 23.34 4.66 -10.12
C ASP A 130 22.71 4.14 -8.82
N TYR A 131 22.87 2.85 -8.53
CA TYR A 131 22.36 2.28 -7.28
C TYR A 131 23.08 2.83 -6.06
N GLU A 132 24.39 3.06 -6.13
CA GLU A 132 25.15 3.73 -5.07
C GLU A 132 24.65 5.16 -4.83
N GLN A 133 24.32 5.91 -5.89
CA GLN A 133 23.67 7.23 -5.76
C GLN A 133 22.32 7.15 -5.03
N VAL A 134 21.52 6.10 -5.28
CA VAL A 134 20.27 5.86 -4.55
C VAL A 134 20.54 5.61 -3.06
N MET A 135 21.59 4.85 -2.72
CA MET A 135 22.00 4.65 -1.33
C MET A 135 22.38 5.98 -0.67
N HIS A 136 23.26 6.77 -1.29
CA HIS A 136 23.65 8.08 -0.76
C HIS A 136 22.45 9.00 -0.52
N ARG A 137 21.47 9.04 -1.44
CA ARG A 137 20.25 9.82 -1.25
C ARG A 137 19.44 9.34 -0.05
N ALA A 138 19.27 8.02 0.12
CA ALA A 138 18.51 7.46 1.22
C ALA A 138 19.16 7.76 2.58
N TYR A 139 20.48 7.63 2.68
CA TYR A 139 21.24 7.99 3.89
C TYR A 139 21.18 9.49 4.18
N ARG A 140 21.30 10.35 3.16
CA ARG A 140 21.18 11.80 3.35
C ARG A 140 19.80 12.20 3.86
N LEU A 141 18.74 11.56 3.36
CA LEU A 141 17.38 11.83 3.80
C LEU A 141 17.18 11.51 5.29
N LEU A 142 17.66 10.36 5.76
CA LEU A 142 17.33 9.85 7.11
C LEU A 142 18.38 10.17 8.16
N LEU A 143 19.65 10.16 7.78
CA LEU A 143 20.81 10.27 8.68
C LEU A 143 21.65 11.53 8.43
N GLN A 144 21.26 12.38 7.47
CA GLN A 144 21.94 13.64 7.13
C GLN A 144 23.42 13.47 6.77
N ARG A 145 23.80 12.30 6.23
CA ARG A 145 25.15 12.01 5.74
C ARG A 145 25.09 11.07 4.53
N ASP A 146 26.20 10.94 3.84
CA ASP A 146 26.37 9.89 2.83
C ASP A 146 26.56 8.50 3.47
N ALA A 147 26.24 7.46 2.71
CA ALA A 147 26.52 6.08 3.08
C ALA A 147 28.03 5.84 3.16
N TYR A 148 28.50 5.14 4.18
CA TYR A 148 29.88 4.70 4.26
C TYR A 148 30.13 3.48 3.36
N SER A 149 31.38 3.22 3.00
CA SER A 149 31.75 2.05 2.16
C SER A 149 31.22 0.73 2.70
N VAL A 150 31.33 0.50 4.01
CA VAL A 150 30.81 -0.72 4.67
C VAL A 150 29.29 -0.87 4.55
N GLU A 151 28.54 0.24 4.47
CA GLU A 151 27.09 0.24 4.29
C GLU A 151 26.73 0.01 2.82
N ILE A 152 27.47 0.63 1.90
CA ILE A 152 27.36 0.37 0.47
C ILE A 152 27.60 -1.12 0.19
N ASP A 153 28.66 -1.70 0.75
CA ASP A 153 28.97 -3.12 0.64
C ASP A 153 27.88 -4.00 1.27
N TYR A 154 27.29 -3.57 2.39
CA TYR A 154 26.16 -4.25 3.00
C TYR A 154 24.96 -4.30 2.04
N TRP A 155 24.57 -3.18 1.44
CA TRP A 155 23.42 -3.13 0.53
C TRP A 155 23.69 -3.83 -0.80
N LYS A 156 24.92 -3.82 -1.32
CA LYS A 156 25.30 -4.57 -2.53
C LYS A 156 25.21 -6.09 -2.35
N ARG A 157 25.23 -6.61 -1.13
CA ARG A 157 25.01 -8.04 -0.83
C ARG A 157 23.53 -8.44 -0.74
N GLN A 158 22.62 -7.47 -0.73
CA GLN A 158 21.18 -7.71 -0.72
C GLN A 158 20.62 -7.68 -2.16
N PRO A 159 19.41 -8.22 -2.39
CA PRO A 159 18.68 -7.91 -3.62
C PRO A 159 18.54 -6.40 -3.81
N THR A 160 18.68 -5.91 -5.04
CA THR A 160 18.55 -4.48 -5.36
C THR A 160 17.21 -3.93 -4.89
N LEU A 161 17.26 -2.91 -4.04
CA LEU A 161 16.08 -2.23 -3.48
C LEU A 161 15.84 -0.89 -4.19
N SER A 162 14.57 -0.51 -4.33
CA SER A 162 14.21 0.85 -4.70
C SER A 162 14.55 1.84 -3.57
N PHE A 163 14.66 3.13 -3.91
CA PHE A 163 14.84 4.20 -2.93
C PHE A 163 13.81 4.12 -1.78
N ALA A 164 12.52 4.01 -2.08
CA ALA A 164 11.47 3.98 -1.06
C ALA A 164 11.61 2.80 -0.09
N LEU A 165 11.95 1.61 -0.59
CA LEU A 165 12.20 0.44 0.27
C LEU A 165 13.50 0.61 1.08
N LEU A 166 14.55 1.14 0.46
CA LEU A 166 15.82 1.38 1.13
C LEU A 166 15.66 2.36 2.29
N VAL A 167 14.93 3.46 2.06
CA VAL A 167 14.56 4.43 3.10
C VAL A 167 13.77 3.74 4.21
N GLY A 168 12.75 2.94 3.87
CA GLY A 168 11.99 2.17 4.88
C GLY A 168 12.87 1.24 5.73
N CYS A 169 13.85 0.58 5.12
CA CYS A 169 14.79 -0.29 5.83
C CYS A 169 15.75 0.49 6.74
N ILE A 170 16.34 1.58 6.24
CA ILE A 170 17.28 2.41 7.01
C ILE A 170 16.55 3.09 8.17
N GLU A 171 15.31 3.54 7.95
CA GLU A 171 14.47 4.14 8.99
C GLU A 171 14.19 3.14 10.12
N ASP A 172 13.77 1.91 9.78
CA ASP A 172 13.52 0.86 10.75
C ASP A 172 14.78 0.46 11.53
N TRP A 173 15.91 0.31 10.82
CA TRP A 173 17.20 0.07 11.45
C TRP A 173 17.59 1.21 12.39
N ALA A 174 17.48 2.47 11.94
CA ALA A 174 17.85 3.63 12.74
C ALA A 174 16.99 3.77 13.99
N ARG A 175 15.70 3.42 13.90
CA ARG A 175 14.79 3.41 15.04
C ARG A 175 15.21 2.39 16.10
N ARG A 176 15.62 1.19 15.67
CA ARG A 176 16.02 0.08 16.56
C ARG A 176 17.39 0.29 17.22
N ASN A 177 18.27 1.07 16.61
CA ASN A 177 19.66 1.24 17.04
C ASN A 177 19.96 2.62 17.65
N ARG A 178 18.93 3.34 18.10
CA ARG A 178 19.09 4.61 18.83
C ARG A 178 19.03 4.40 20.35
N PRO A 179 19.86 5.12 21.14
CA PRO A 179 21.00 5.96 20.70
C PRO A 179 22.24 5.10 20.35
N GLY A 180 23.08 5.55 19.41
CA GLY A 180 24.31 4.83 19.02
C GLY A 180 24.28 4.22 17.61
N LEU A 181 23.86 5.01 16.61
CA LEU A 181 23.85 4.57 15.21
C LEU A 181 25.26 4.18 14.76
N MET A 182 25.52 2.88 14.60
CA MET A 182 26.73 2.34 13.98
C MET A 182 26.55 2.19 12.47
N ALA A 183 27.46 1.51 11.77
CA ALA A 183 27.20 1.11 10.39
C ALA A 183 25.96 0.20 10.31
N THR A 184 25.14 0.37 9.28
CA THR A 184 23.97 -0.50 9.04
C THR A 184 24.39 -1.97 8.86
N THR A 185 23.75 -2.85 9.62
CA THR A 185 24.02 -4.29 9.66
C THR A 185 22.74 -5.07 9.97
N GLY A 186 22.82 -6.41 9.89
CA GLY A 186 21.73 -7.31 10.29
C GLY A 186 20.78 -7.66 9.15
N VAL A 187 19.55 -8.01 9.49
CA VAL A 187 18.50 -8.32 8.52
C VAL A 187 17.79 -7.02 8.13
N ALA A 188 17.75 -6.74 6.83
CA ALA A 188 16.96 -5.65 6.28
C ALA A 188 15.47 -5.92 6.52
N SER A 189 14.82 -5.07 7.30
CA SER A 189 13.39 -5.15 7.61
C SER A 189 12.75 -3.78 7.47
N VAL A 190 11.47 -3.78 7.13
CA VAL A 190 10.65 -2.58 6.97
C VAL A 190 9.53 -2.61 8.00
N SER A 191 9.28 -1.47 8.65
CA SER A 191 8.11 -1.31 9.50
C SER A 191 6.85 -1.19 8.64
N VAL A 192 5.78 -1.91 8.99
CA VAL A 192 4.46 -1.79 8.34
C VAL A 192 3.87 -0.38 8.40
N ASN A 193 4.37 0.44 9.34
CA ASN A 193 3.98 1.84 9.53
C ASN A 193 5.03 2.82 9.00
N SER A 194 5.91 2.42 8.07
CA SER A 194 6.86 3.35 7.48
C SER A 194 6.12 4.45 6.69
N PRO A 195 6.35 5.74 6.97
CA PRO A 195 5.69 6.83 6.26
C PRO A 195 6.15 6.96 4.80
N TYR A 196 7.19 6.21 4.41
CA TYR A 196 7.76 6.23 3.06
C TYR A 196 7.12 5.21 2.12
N LEU A 197 6.26 4.34 2.64
CA LEU A 197 5.61 3.29 1.87
C LEU A 197 4.11 3.46 1.87
N VAL A 198 3.52 3.23 0.71
CA VAL A 198 2.06 3.11 0.57
C VAL A 198 1.69 1.67 0.91
N THR A 199 0.95 1.47 1.99
CA THR A 199 0.50 0.16 2.44
C THR A 199 -1.03 0.11 2.52
N VAL A 200 -1.59 -1.06 2.23
CA VAL A 200 -3.02 -1.36 2.37
C VAL A 200 -3.18 -2.64 3.16
N ARG A 201 -4.21 -2.70 4.01
CA ARG A 201 -4.56 -3.91 4.77
C ARG A 201 -5.47 -4.76 3.91
N LEU A 202 -5.11 -6.03 3.74
CA LEU A 202 -5.85 -6.98 2.93
C LEU A 202 -6.12 -8.24 3.76
N SER A 203 -7.31 -8.80 3.60
CA SER A 203 -7.62 -10.15 4.05
C SER A 203 -6.72 -11.17 3.33
N PRO A 204 -6.46 -12.35 3.93
CA PRO A 204 -5.60 -13.36 3.31
C PRO A 204 -6.05 -13.78 1.91
N ALA A 205 -7.35 -13.75 1.62
CA ALA A 205 -7.88 -14.09 0.30
C ALA A 205 -7.49 -13.04 -0.74
N VAL A 206 -7.75 -11.76 -0.46
CA VAL A 206 -7.43 -10.66 -1.38
C VAL A 206 -5.92 -10.46 -1.50
N ALA A 207 -5.15 -10.69 -0.42
CA ALA A 207 -3.68 -10.61 -0.47
C ALA A 207 -3.07 -11.63 -1.45
N ARG A 208 -3.61 -12.86 -1.52
CA ARG A 208 -3.15 -13.86 -2.51
C ARG A 208 -3.47 -13.43 -3.93
N GLU A 209 -4.68 -12.90 -4.14
CA GLU A 209 -5.13 -12.39 -5.44
C GLU A 209 -4.24 -11.23 -5.92
N ALA A 210 -3.98 -10.27 -5.04
CA ALA A 210 -3.11 -9.13 -5.30
C ALA A 210 -1.67 -9.56 -5.63
N ARG A 211 -1.11 -10.54 -4.90
CA ARG A 211 0.21 -11.09 -5.19
C ARG A 211 0.27 -11.74 -6.57
N ALA A 212 -0.72 -12.56 -6.92
CA ALA A 212 -0.78 -13.20 -8.22
C ALA A 212 -0.89 -12.16 -9.36
N ALA A 213 -1.68 -11.10 -9.15
CA ALA A 213 -1.88 -10.06 -10.14
C ALA A 213 -0.67 -9.12 -10.31
N ALA A 214 0.15 -8.94 -9.26
CA ALA A 214 1.38 -8.14 -9.33
C ALA A 214 2.52 -8.85 -10.10
N GLY A 215 2.44 -10.19 -10.25
CA GLY A 215 3.49 -11.05 -10.81
C GLY A 215 4.74 -11.05 -9.96
#